data_AF-A0A7S1ZBM8-F1
#
_entry.id   AF-A0A7S1ZBM8-F1
#
_cell.length_a   1.000
_cell.length_b   1.000
_cell.length_c   1.000
_cell.angle_alpha   90.00
_cell.angle_beta   90.00
_cell.angle_gamma   90.00
#
_symmetry.space_group_name_H-M   'P 1'
#
loop_
_entity.id
_entity.type
_entity.pdbx_description
1 polymer ?
#
loop_
_entity_poly.entity_id
_entity_poly.type
_entity_poly.pdbx_seq_one_letter_code
_entity_poly.pdbx_strand_id
1 'polypeptide(L)'
;RNIRSQQIETLEMIRRRTSFTCSMSSRSSAYAGPTPLGLDGLPLRSCLSSFQRRRSNSSFSSLASSAEHEKGDCCCTRKRKQSVSFGAIEVRAYERMVGDHPCVSTGAPLTLGWKYNQHDGISVDKYERARGPARQLAQLRIPREVRIQLLLEHANVSLRDVKEA
;
A
#
# COMPACT_ATOMS: atom_id res chain seq x y z
N ARG A 1 -13.47 11.35 -30.49
CA ARG A 1 -12.75 12.55 -29.99
C ARG A 1 -11.54 12.06 -29.20
N ASN A 2 -10.36 12.32 -29.77
CA ASN A 2 -8.99 12.29 -29.24
C ASN A 2 -8.64 11.45 -27.99
N ILE A 3 -8.31 10.16 -28.17
CA ILE A 3 -7.76 9.26 -27.14
C ILE A 3 -6.25 9.54 -26.90
N ARG A 4 -5.57 10.20 -27.84
CA ARG A 4 -4.12 10.48 -27.76
C ARG A 4 -3.77 11.62 -26.80
N SER A 5 -4.73 12.49 -26.48
CA SER A 5 -4.49 13.62 -25.57
C SER A 5 -4.33 13.20 -24.12
N GLN A 6 -4.91 12.06 -23.69
CA GLN A 6 -4.76 11.58 -22.32
C GLN A 6 -3.44 10.84 -22.05
N GLN A 7 -2.74 10.38 -23.10
CA GLN A 7 -1.41 9.79 -22.92
C GLN A 7 -0.31 10.84 -22.73
N ILE A 8 -0.47 12.04 -23.30
CA ILE A 8 0.55 13.09 -23.25
C ILE A 8 0.67 13.70 -21.85
N GLU A 9 -0.41 13.73 -21.07
CA GLU A 9 -0.42 14.25 -19.69
C GLU A 9 0.32 13.34 -18.70
N THR A 10 0.56 12.07 -19.05
CA THR A 10 1.16 11.09 -18.14
C THR A 10 2.70 11.16 -18.07
N LEU A 11 3.36 11.84 -19.02
CA LEU A 11 4.82 11.89 -19.08
C LEU A 11 5.45 13.19 -18.52
N GLU A 12 4.69 14.28 -18.39
CA GLU A 12 5.21 15.58 -17.95
C GLU A 12 5.27 15.75 -16.42
N MET A 13 4.63 14.89 -15.62
CA MET A 13 4.70 14.97 -14.14
C MET A 13 6.03 14.47 -13.54
N ILE A 14 6.97 13.94 -14.35
CA ILE A 14 8.16 13.20 -13.87
C ILE A 14 9.46 13.95 -14.18
N ARG A 15 9.49 15.26 -13.97
CA ARG A 15 10.75 16.02 -14.00
C ARG A 15 10.87 16.95 -12.81
N ARG A 16 11.62 16.49 -11.79
CA ARG A 16 12.87 17.11 -11.32
C ARG A 16 13.44 16.31 -10.16
N ARG A 17 14.72 15.93 -10.34
CA ARG A 17 15.58 15.19 -9.41
C ARG A 17 15.69 15.89 -8.05
N THR A 18 15.69 15.09 -6.98
CA THR A 18 16.79 15.09 -6.00
C THR A 18 17.10 13.64 -5.62
N SER A 19 18.40 13.32 -5.54
CA SER A 19 18.92 12.00 -5.24
C SER A 19 19.08 11.81 -3.73
N PHE A 20 18.44 10.80 -3.17
CA PHE A 20 18.82 10.24 -1.87
C PHE A 20 18.88 8.71 -1.99
N THR A 21 20.06 8.16 -1.78
CA THR A 21 20.30 6.72 -1.65
C THR A 21 20.01 6.32 -0.20
N CYS A 22 18.97 5.54 0.04
CA CYS A 22 18.69 4.96 1.35
C CYS A 22 19.40 3.60 1.45
N SER A 23 20.51 3.54 2.17
CA SER A 23 21.17 2.29 2.54
C SER A 23 20.29 1.51 3.53
N MET A 24 19.95 0.27 3.17
CA MET A 24 19.24 -0.66 4.04
C MET A 24 20.18 -1.17 5.13
N SER A 25 20.28 -0.43 6.24
CA SER A 25 20.93 -0.90 7.46
C SER A 25 19.98 -1.82 8.23
N SER A 26 20.42 -3.05 8.51
CA SER A 26 19.75 -4.02 9.37
C SER A 26 19.36 -3.38 10.70
N ARG A 27 18.05 -3.18 10.91
CA ARG A 27 17.52 -2.58 12.13
C ARG A 27 17.68 -3.53 13.30
N SER A 28 18.71 -3.32 14.13
CA SER A 28 18.56 -3.59 15.56
C SER A 28 17.47 -2.64 16.07
N SER A 29 16.57 -3.14 16.92
CA SER A 29 15.49 -2.33 17.51
C SER A 29 16.10 -1.10 18.18
N ALA A 30 15.84 0.09 17.64
CA ALA A 30 16.38 1.36 18.14
C ALA A 30 15.69 1.86 19.42
N TYR A 31 14.89 1.01 20.07
CA TYR A 31 14.21 1.33 21.31
C TYR A 31 15.19 1.23 22.49
N ALA A 32 15.62 2.38 23.00
CA ALA A 32 16.51 2.50 24.16
C ALA A 32 15.76 2.59 25.51
N GLY A 33 14.45 2.32 25.51
CA GLY A 33 13.62 2.34 26.72
C GLY A 33 13.61 0.99 27.45
N PRO A 34 12.98 0.93 28.64
CA PRO A 34 12.87 -0.30 29.42
C PRO A 34 12.08 -1.37 28.65
N THR A 35 12.56 -2.61 28.70
CA THR A 35 11.93 -3.75 28.03
C THR A 35 10.50 -3.92 28.51
N PRO A 36 9.49 -3.88 27.62
CA PRO A 36 8.11 -4.06 28.05
C PRO A 36 7.89 -5.48 28.57
N LEU A 37 7.35 -5.59 29.78
CA LEU A 37 7.07 -6.85 30.45
C LEU A 37 5.58 -7.21 30.31
N GLY A 38 5.28 -8.49 30.21
CA GLY A 38 3.93 -9.04 30.30
C GLY A 38 3.45 -9.13 31.76
N LEU A 39 2.22 -9.60 31.94
CA LEU A 39 1.61 -9.81 33.27
C LEU A 39 2.35 -10.87 34.10
N ASP A 40 3.08 -11.76 33.43
CA ASP A 40 3.97 -12.77 33.99
C ASP A 40 5.35 -12.20 34.39
N GLY A 41 5.58 -10.89 34.20
CA GLY A 41 6.87 -10.24 34.47
C GLY A 41 7.96 -10.59 33.46
N LEU A 42 7.62 -11.33 32.39
CA LEU A 42 8.57 -11.72 31.34
C LEU A 42 8.53 -10.72 30.17
N PRO A 43 9.63 -10.53 29.43
CA PRO A 43 9.63 -9.68 28.24
C PRO A 43 8.54 -10.09 27.24
N LEU A 44 7.75 -9.13 26.78
CA LEU A 44 6.73 -9.38 25.76
C LEU A 44 7.36 -9.97 24.51
N ARG A 45 6.92 -11.17 24.13
CA ARG A 45 7.33 -11.78 22.86
C ARG A 45 6.72 -10.98 21.71
N SER A 46 7.54 -10.61 20.72
CA SER A 46 7.02 -9.98 19.52
C SER A 46 6.02 -10.91 18.82
N CYS A 47 4.84 -10.41 18.51
CA CYS A 47 3.81 -11.12 17.74
C CYS A 47 4.29 -11.48 16.31
N LEU A 48 5.37 -10.86 15.84
CA LEU A 48 6.02 -11.16 14.56
C LEU A 48 6.88 -12.44 14.61
N SER A 49 7.20 -12.97 15.80
CA SER A 49 8.12 -14.11 15.95
C SER A 49 7.46 -15.49 15.92
N SER A 50 6.13 -15.59 15.95
CA SER A 50 5.42 -16.84 16.26
C SER A 50 4.47 -17.34 15.16
N PHE A 51 4.93 -17.40 13.90
CA PHE A 51 4.18 -18.07 12.82
C PHE A 51 4.68 -19.49 12.49
N GLN A 52 5.23 -20.22 13.47
CA GLN A 52 5.55 -21.63 13.31
C GLN A 52 5.17 -22.44 14.55
N ARG A 53 3.99 -23.08 14.51
CA ARG A 53 3.79 -24.50 14.86
C ARG A 53 2.30 -24.86 14.82
N ARG A 54 1.83 -25.32 13.66
CA ARG A 54 0.86 -26.43 13.56
C ARG A 54 1.21 -27.26 12.33
N ARG A 55 2.07 -28.27 12.53
CA ARG A 55 2.09 -29.48 11.71
C ARG A 55 2.02 -30.64 12.69
N SER A 56 0.90 -31.35 12.64
CA SER A 56 0.59 -32.52 13.45
C SER A 56 1.60 -33.64 13.20
N ASN A 57 2.03 -34.31 14.26
CA ASN A 57 2.85 -35.52 14.22
C ASN A 57 2.09 -36.64 13.48
N SER A 58 2.68 -37.21 12.44
CA SER A 58 2.40 -38.60 12.04
C SER A 58 3.54 -39.45 12.57
N SER A 59 3.26 -40.22 13.62
CA SER A 59 4.14 -41.23 14.17
C SER A 59 4.37 -42.33 13.12
N PHE A 60 5.63 -42.55 12.74
CA PHE A 60 6.06 -43.84 12.23
C PHE A 60 7.43 -44.16 12.80
N SER A 61 7.46 -45.24 13.57
CA SER A 61 8.62 -45.84 14.20
C SER A 61 9.23 -46.89 13.28
N SER A 62 10.55 -46.89 13.11
CA SER A 62 11.28 -48.15 12.86
C SER A 62 12.71 -48.03 13.35
N LEU A 63 13.14 -49.10 14.03
CA LEU A 63 14.39 -49.29 14.76
C LEU A 63 15.59 -49.61 13.86
N ALA A 64 16.78 -49.32 14.41
CA ALA A 64 18.09 -49.98 14.25
C ALA A 64 18.83 -49.90 12.90
N SER A 65 20.08 -49.38 12.92
CA SER A 65 21.30 -50.20 13.06
C SER A 65 22.58 -49.34 13.02
N SER A 66 23.67 -49.96 13.45
CA SER A 66 24.98 -49.46 13.85
C SER A 66 25.87 -48.86 12.75
N ALA A 67 26.82 -48.05 13.21
CA ALA A 67 28.16 -47.74 12.69
C ALA A 67 28.31 -47.47 11.18
N GLU A 68 28.68 -46.24 10.83
CA GLU A 68 29.95 -45.88 10.16
C GLU A 68 29.97 -44.37 9.90
N HIS A 69 31.18 -43.86 9.75
CA HIS A 69 31.57 -42.46 9.71
C HIS A 69 31.07 -41.73 8.44
N GLU A 70 30.06 -40.87 8.55
CA GLU A 70 29.77 -39.86 7.53
C GLU A 70 29.44 -38.55 8.23
N LYS A 71 30.16 -37.51 7.79
CA LYS A 71 30.10 -36.14 8.27
C LYS A 71 28.65 -35.68 8.24
N GLY A 72 27.99 -35.79 9.39
CA GLY A 72 26.60 -35.37 9.54
C GLY A 72 26.52 -33.93 9.08
N ASP A 73 25.87 -33.72 7.94
CA ASP A 73 25.42 -32.41 7.53
C ASP A 73 24.71 -31.85 8.76
N CYS A 74 25.36 -30.85 9.36
CA CYS A 74 24.76 -30.13 10.45
C CYS A 74 23.44 -29.66 9.86
N CYS A 75 22.33 -30.17 10.39
CA CYS A 75 21.01 -29.61 10.15
C CYS A 75 21.01 -28.25 10.85
N CYS A 76 21.87 -27.33 10.39
CA CYS A 76 21.71 -25.93 10.53
C CYS A 76 20.38 -25.67 9.85
N THR A 77 19.33 -25.73 10.65
CA THR A 77 18.03 -25.23 10.31
C THR A 77 18.28 -23.78 9.90
N ARG A 78 18.51 -23.56 8.60
CA ARG A 78 18.64 -22.22 8.03
C ARG A 78 17.31 -21.58 8.38
N LYS A 79 17.29 -20.83 9.48
CA LYS A 79 16.14 -20.06 9.91
C LYS A 79 15.78 -19.24 8.69
N ARG A 80 14.68 -19.60 8.01
CA ARG A 80 14.26 -18.88 6.82
C ARG A 80 14.07 -17.45 7.30
N LYS A 81 14.88 -16.54 6.76
CA LYS A 81 14.76 -15.13 7.09
C LYS A 81 13.36 -14.73 6.70
N GLN A 82 12.53 -14.41 7.69
CA GLN A 82 11.21 -13.86 7.42
C GLN A 82 11.44 -12.49 6.81
N SER A 83 11.12 -12.37 5.53
CA SER A 83 11.22 -11.11 4.79
C SER A 83 9.84 -10.70 4.33
N VAL A 84 9.47 -9.45 4.63
CA VAL A 84 8.31 -8.81 4.01
C VAL A 84 8.77 -8.24 2.68
N SER A 85 7.98 -8.47 1.64
CA SER A 85 8.18 -7.87 0.32
C SER A 85 6.88 -7.26 -0.16
N PHE A 86 6.98 -6.23 -1.00
CA PHE A 86 5.83 -5.56 -1.59
C PHE A 86 5.67 -6.01 -3.04
N GLY A 87 4.43 -6.26 -3.45
CA GLY A 87 4.08 -6.55 -4.84
C GLY A 87 4.06 -5.29 -5.70
N ALA A 88 3.49 -5.41 -6.91
CA ALA A 88 3.22 -4.26 -7.76
C ALA A 88 2.12 -3.36 -7.17
N ILE A 89 2.17 -2.07 -7.49
CA ILE A 89 1.16 -1.07 -7.15
C ILE A 89 0.08 -1.09 -8.21
N GLU A 90 -1.16 -1.26 -7.77
CA GLU A 90 -2.35 -1.23 -8.60
C GLU A 90 -3.13 0.06 -8.35
N VAL A 91 -3.43 0.82 -9.41
CA VAL A 91 -4.15 2.10 -9.32
C VAL A 91 -5.54 1.97 -9.92
N ARG A 92 -6.56 2.40 -9.19
CA ARG A 92 -7.97 2.43 -9.63
C ARG A 92 -8.45 3.87 -9.78
N ALA A 93 -8.98 4.20 -10.95
CA ALA A 93 -9.64 5.48 -11.21
C ALA A 93 -11.16 5.28 -11.17
N TYR A 94 -11.81 5.79 -10.13
CA TYR A 94 -13.26 5.71 -9.95
C TYR A 94 -13.98 6.84 -10.68
N GLU A 95 -15.21 6.57 -11.12
CA GLU A 95 -16.09 7.60 -11.65
C GLU A 95 -16.47 8.63 -10.57
N ARG A 96 -16.73 9.88 -10.99
CA ARG A 96 -17.14 10.97 -10.10
C ARG A 96 -18.63 11.23 -10.31
N MET A 97 -19.38 11.33 -9.22
CA MET A 97 -20.83 11.52 -9.23
C MET A 97 -21.23 12.60 -8.22
N VAL A 98 -22.49 13.05 -8.31
CA VAL A 98 -23.11 13.88 -7.27
C VAL A 98 -23.31 13.03 -6.01
N GLY A 99 -23.04 13.61 -4.86
CA GLY A 99 -23.27 12.98 -3.56
C GLY A 99 -24.36 13.65 -2.73
N ASP A 100 -24.55 13.13 -1.53
CA ASP A 100 -25.53 13.62 -0.55
C ASP A 100 -24.86 14.06 0.76
N HIS A 101 -23.71 14.74 0.67
CA HIS A 101 -22.96 15.15 1.86
C HIS A 101 -23.49 16.49 2.43
N PRO A 102 -24.08 16.52 3.64
CA PRO A 102 -24.73 17.71 4.18
C PRO A 102 -23.75 18.80 4.64
N CYS A 103 -22.47 18.48 4.83
CA CYS A 103 -21.46 19.43 5.34
C CYS A 103 -20.76 20.23 4.23
N VAL A 104 -21.29 20.21 3.00
CA VAL A 104 -20.76 21.05 1.93
C VAL A 104 -21.18 22.49 2.18
N SER A 105 -20.23 23.40 2.20
CA SER A 105 -20.53 24.81 2.51
C SER A 105 -21.29 25.51 1.38
N THR A 106 -21.07 25.10 0.13
CA THR A 106 -21.72 25.68 -1.06
C THR A 106 -21.73 24.70 -2.23
N GLY A 107 -22.90 24.50 -2.86
CA GLY A 107 -23.10 23.73 -4.10
C GLY A 107 -22.89 22.21 -4.00
N ALA A 108 -23.41 21.49 -5.00
CA ALA A 108 -23.43 20.03 -5.11
C ALA A 108 -22.14 19.30 -4.67
N PRO A 109 -22.19 18.39 -3.67
CA PRO A 109 -21.02 17.64 -3.22
C PRO A 109 -20.59 16.58 -4.25
N LEU A 110 -19.29 16.26 -4.26
CA LEU A 110 -18.71 15.20 -5.10
C LEU A 110 -18.57 13.90 -4.32
N THR A 111 -18.89 12.79 -4.97
CA THR A 111 -18.71 11.42 -4.45
C THR A 111 -18.08 10.52 -5.53
N LEU A 112 -17.46 9.41 -5.10
CA LEU A 112 -16.96 8.37 -6.01
C LEU A 112 -18.04 7.31 -6.24
N GLY A 113 -18.24 6.92 -7.49
CA GLY A 113 -19.10 5.80 -7.85
C GLY A 113 -18.42 4.45 -7.69
N TRP A 114 -19.17 3.39 -8.03
CA TRP A 114 -18.68 2.01 -7.90
C TRP A 114 -17.89 1.57 -9.14
N LYS A 115 -18.11 2.19 -10.30
CA LYS A 115 -17.36 1.86 -11.52
C LYS A 115 -15.96 2.45 -11.45
N TYR A 116 -14.99 1.65 -11.88
CA TYR A 116 -13.60 2.07 -11.92
C TYR A 116 -12.90 1.52 -13.16
N ASN A 117 -11.86 2.24 -13.58
CA ASN A 117 -10.88 1.77 -14.54
C ASN A 117 -9.63 1.34 -13.77
N GLN A 118 -9.19 0.11 -13.99
CA GLN A 118 -7.97 -0.44 -13.41
C GLN A 118 -6.79 -0.12 -14.33
N HIS A 119 -5.74 0.49 -13.78
CA HIS A 119 -4.48 0.70 -14.49
C HIS A 119 -3.54 -0.50 -14.32
N ASP A 120 -2.57 -0.59 -15.24
CA ASP A 120 -1.50 -1.59 -15.19
C ASP A 120 -0.68 -1.47 -13.89
N GLY A 121 -0.19 -2.61 -13.42
CA GLY A 121 0.66 -2.69 -12.24
C GLY A 121 1.98 -1.95 -12.45
N ILE A 122 2.35 -1.10 -11.48
CA ILE A 122 3.60 -0.33 -11.48
C ILE A 122 4.51 -0.88 -10.39
N SER A 123 5.80 -1.11 -10.68
CA SER A 123 6.74 -1.50 -9.63
C SER A 123 6.91 -0.38 -8.61
N VAL A 124 7.03 -0.76 -7.33
CA VAL A 124 7.18 0.19 -6.21
C VAL A 124 8.30 1.18 -6.48
N ASP A 125 9.46 0.70 -6.93
CA ASP A 125 10.62 1.55 -7.19
C ASP A 125 10.35 2.57 -8.30
N LYS A 126 9.60 2.19 -9.34
CA LYS A 126 9.24 3.11 -10.44
C LYS A 126 8.27 4.18 -9.94
N TYR A 127 7.29 3.79 -9.11
CA TYR A 127 6.32 4.71 -8.54
C TYR A 127 6.97 5.70 -7.58
N GLU A 128 7.78 5.25 -6.62
CA GLU A 128 8.42 6.12 -5.63
C GLU A 128 9.40 7.11 -6.27
N ARG A 129 10.09 6.72 -7.36
CA ARG A 129 10.91 7.65 -8.16
C ARG A 129 10.09 8.74 -8.86
N ALA A 130 8.81 8.48 -9.15
CA ALA A 130 7.94 9.38 -9.91
C ALA A 130 6.93 10.15 -9.05
N ARG A 131 6.66 9.73 -7.81
CA ARG A 131 5.56 10.19 -6.94
C ARG A 131 5.56 11.71 -6.65
N GLY A 132 6.72 12.36 -6.72
CA GLY A 132 6.86 13.77 -6.37
C GLY A 132 6.68 14.06 -4.87
N PRO A 133 6.70 15.33 -4.46
CA PRO A 133 6.53 15.72 -3.05
C PRO A 133 5.11 15.45 -2.54
N ALA A 134 4.97 15.31 -1.21
CA ALA A 134 3.65 15.18 -0.59
C ALA A 134 2.79 16.42 -0.84
N ARG A 135 1.52 16.19 -1.19
CA ARG A 135 0.56 17.27 -1.43
C ARG A 135 0.22 17.98 -0.12
N GLN A 136 0.09 19.30 -0.19
CA GLN A 136 -0.41 20.11 0.92
C GLN A 136 -1.93 19.93 1.05
N LEU A 137 -2.50 20.14 2.25
CA LEU A 137 -3.94 20.02 2.48
C LEU A 137 -4.78 20.90 1.52
N ALA A 138 -4.29 22.10 1.19
CA ALA A 138 -4.95 22.98 0.23
C ALA A 138 -5.08 22.36 -1.16
N GLN A 139 -4.09 21.55 -1.59
CA GLN A 139 -4.09 20.86 -2.89
C GLN A 139 -4.99 19.62 -2.91
N LEU A 140 -5.43 19.14 -1.73
CA LEU A 140 -6.38 18.04 -1.62
C LEU A 140 -7.83 18.53 -1.65
N ARG A 141 -8.06 19.83 -1.46
CA ARG A 141 -9.39 20.44 -1.53
C ARG A 141 -9.72 20.80 -2.98
N ILE A 142 -10.90 20.39 -3.43
CA ILE A 142 -11.42 20.74 -4.75
C ILE A 142 -12.32 21.97 -4.60
N PRO A 143 -11.99 23.12 -5.22
CA PRO A 143 -12.82 24.33 -5.20
C PRO A 143 -14.21 24.08 -5.81
N ARG A 144 -15.19 24.87 -5.39
CA ARG A 144 -16.59 24.75 -5.84
C ARG A 144 -16.71 24.78 -7.36
N GLU A 145 -16.04 25.73 -8.00
CA GLU A 145 -16.09 25.97 -9.45
C GLU A 145 -15.56 24.75 -10.20
N VAL A 146 -14.46 24.18 -9.69
CA VAL A 146 -13.87 22.94 -10.23
C VAL A 146 -14.83 21.78 -10.02
N ARG A 147 -15.47 21.65 -8.85
CA ARG A 147 -16.47 20.59 -8.62
C ARG A 147 -17.62 20.64 -9.62
N ILE A 148 -18.16 21.83 -9.88
CA ILE A 148 -19.25 22.04 -10.84
C ILE A 148 -18.80 21.61 -12.24
N GLN A 149 -17.63 22.07 -12.68
CA GLN A 149 -17.10 21.68 -13.99
C GLN A 149 -16.95 20.15 -14.12
N LEU A 150 -16.42 19.50 -13.07
CA LEU A 150 -16.25 18.05 -13.06
C LEU A 150 -17.59 17.29 -13.14
N LEU A 151 -18.62 17.78 -12.46
CA LEU A 151 -19.97 17.18 -12.52
C LEU A 151 -20.61 17.32 -13.90
N LEU A 152 -20.46 18.48 -14.52
CA LEU A 152 -21.00 18.74 -15.86
C LEU A 152 -20.30 17.90 -16.93
N GLU A 153 -18.99 17.70 -16.79
CA GLU A 153 -18.21 16.95 -17.77
C GLU A 153 -18.39 15.43 -17.63
N HIS A 154 -18.43 14.92 -16.40
CA HIS A 154 -18.30 13.47 -16.16
C HIS A 154 -19.54 12.80 -15.56
N ALA A 155 -20.43 13.54 -14.90
CA ALA A 155 -21.55 12.94 -14.16
C ALA A 155 -22.89 12.96 -14.93
N ASN A 156 -22.90 13.41 -16.20
CA ASN A 156 -24.12 13.56 -17.02
C ASN A 156 -25.23 14.37 -16.33
N VAL A 157 -24.86 15.35 -15.51
CA VAL A 157 -25.80 16.19 -14.75
C VAL A 157 -26.02 17.50 -15.49
N SER A 158 -27.25 18.00 -15.52
CA SER A 158 -27.53 19.29 -16.14
C SER A 158 -27.09 20.45 -15.24
N LEU A 159 -26.78 21.60 -15.86
CA LEU A 159 -26.44 22.83 -15.14
C LEU A 159 -27.52 23.26 -14.13
N ARG A 160 -28.79 22.94 -14.43
CA ARG A 160 -29.91 23.26 -13.56
C ARG A 160 -29.84 22.44 -12.27
N ASP A 161 -29.67 21.13 -12.39
CA ASP A 161 -29.65 20.22 -11.24
C ASP A 161 -28.47 20.52 -10.31
N VAL A 162 -27.32 20.91 -10.86
CA VAL A 162 -26.15 21.32 -10.05
C VAL A 162 -26.38 22.64 -9.30
N LYS A 163 -27.22 23.53 -9.83
CA LYS A 163 -27.55 24.82 -9.20
C LYS A 163 -28.62 24.68 -8.12
N GLU A 164 -29.49 23.69 -8.26
CA GLU A 164 -30.57 23.39 -7.32
C GLU A 164 -30.11 22.59 -6.08
N ALA A 165 -28.87 22.05 -6.11
CA ALA A 165 -28.22 21.31 -5.02
C ALA A 165 -27.27 22.18 -4.16
#